data_AF-A0A930G333-F1
#
_entry.id   AF-A0A930G333-F1
#
_cell.length_a   1.000
_cell.length_b   1.000
_cell.length_c   1.000
_cell.angle_alpha   90.00
_cell.angle_beta   90.00
_cell.angle_gamma   90.00
#
_symmetry.space_group_name_H-M   'P 1'
#
loop_
_entity.id
_entity.type
_entity.pdbx_description
1 polymer ?
#
loop_
_entity_poly.entity_id
_entity_poly.type
_entity_poly.pdbx_seq_one_letter_code
_entity_poly.pdbx_strand_id
1 'polypeptide(L)'
;AMRRHLLALTAATPVFLRAMAKNALDVEPPLGKIRDFLTDLEPDHPGKIDLKKYGSRIFVDVARIYALASGVHNTNSIQRLRLSAQRLNIRGDEINAVLDALNFIQLLRLQHQYLEGEPGKQGDNLIDPDKLNELDRRILKESFRQARKIQTRLKLDYQVN
;
A
#
# COMPACT_ATOMS: atom_id res chain seq x y z
N ALA A 1 -22.35 15.63 -4.26
CA ALA A 1 -22.49 16.47 -3.05
C ALA A 1 -22.06 15.71 -1.77
N MET A 2 -22.60 14.51 -1.52
CA MET A 2 -22.32 13.68 -0.33
C MET A 2 -20.84 13.46 0.00
N ARG A 3 -19.98 13.17 -0.99
CA ARG A 3 -18.54 12.97 -0.73
C ARG A 3 -17.83 14.20 -0.18
N ARG A 4 -18.13 15.40 -0.69
CA ARG A 4 -17.54 16.65 -0.18
C ARG A 4 -18.01 16.93 1.24
N HIS A 5 -19.27 16.66 1.53
CA HIS A 5 -19.84 16.79 2.87
C HIS A 5 -19.20 15.81 3.87
N LEU A 6 -19.07 14.53 3.51
CA LEU A 6 -18.35 13.53 4.31
C LEU A 6 -16.87 13.91 4.52
N LEU A 7 -16.19 14.41 3.49
CA LEU A 7 -14.80 14.88 3.62
C LEU A 7 -14.66 16.06 4.58
N ALA A 8 -15.61 17.00 4.58
CA ALA A 8 -15.61 18.13 5.51
C ALA A 8 -15.81 17.68 6.97
N LEU A 9 -16.70 16.72 7.22
CA LEU A 9 -16.93 16.15 8.56
C LEU A 9 -15.73 15.32 9.08
N THR A 10 -15.05 14.62 8.17
CA THR A 10 -13.98 13.66 8.52
C THR A 10 -12.58 14.29 8.57
N ALA A 11 -12.29 15.29 7.73
CA ALA A 11 -11.01 16.01 7.77
C ALA A 11 -10.82 16.78 9.08
N ALA A 12 -11.93 17.14 9.76
CA ALA A 12 -11.95 17.88 11.01
C ALA A 12 -11.91 17.00 12.28
N THR A 13 -11.79 15.67 12.16
CA THR A 13 -11.90 14.75 13.32
C THR A 13 -10.62 13.93 13.51
N PRO A 14 -9.67 14.39 14.37
CA PRO A 14 -8.42 13.66 14.66
C PRO A 14 -8.62 12.21 15.11
N VAL A 15 -9.69 11.94 15.86
CA VAL A 15 -10.06 10.59 16.33
C VAL A 15 -10.36 9.66 15.15
N PHE A 16 -11.05 10.15 14.13
CA PHE A 16 -11.39 9.37 12.94
C PHE A 16 -10.13 9.00 12.15
N LEU A 17 -9.23 9.95 11.92
CA LEU A 17 -7.96 9.71 11.23
C LEU A 17 -7.07 8.71 12.00
N ARG A 18 -7.01 8.81 13.33
CA ARG A 18 -6.29 7.85 14.18
C ARG A 18 -6.91 6.44 14.08
N ALA A 19 -8.24 6.33 14.07
CA ALA A 19 -8.91 5.04 13.90
C ALA A 19 -8.62 4.42 12.52
N MET A 20 -8.64 5.23 11.45
CA MET A 20 -8.23 4.76 10.12
C MET A 20 -6.77 4.32 10.09
N ALA A 21 -5.88 5.08 10.73
CA ALA A 21 -4.46 4.72 10.81
C ALA A 21 -4.25 3.39 11.53
N LYS A 22 -4.96 3.15 12.63
CA LYS A 22 -4.96 1.84 13.32
C LYS A 22 -5.35 0.70 12.38
N ASN A 23 -6.50 0.82 11.69
CA ASN A 23 -6.97 -0.20 10.75
C ASN A 23 -6.01 -0.43 9.56
N ALA A 24 -5.29 0.61 9.13
CA ALA A 24 -4.29 0.53 8.07
C ALA A 24 -2.99 -0.14 8.52
N LEU A 25 -2.67 -0.06 9.82
CA LEU A 25 -1.48 -0.65 10.43
C LEU A 25 -1.69 -2.11 10.86
N ASP A 26 -2.93 -2.59 10.93
CA ASP A 26 -3.25 -4.00 11.21
C ASP A 26 -2.77 -4.98 10.10
N VAL A 27 -2.34 -4.46 8.95
CA VAL A 27 -1.75 -5.26 7.87
C VAL A 27 -0.36 -4.75 7.55
N GLU A 28 0.63 -5.60 7.72
CA GLU A 28 2.04 -5.28 7.47
C GLU A 28 2.53 -5.85 6.15
N PRO A 29 3.58 -5.26 5.54
CA PRO A 29 4.20 -5.83 4.36
C PRO A 29 4.91 -7.15 4.70
N PRO A 30 4.91 -8.13 3.78
CA PRO A 30 5.35 -9.51 4.02
C PRO A 30 6.89 -9.61 3.99
N LEU A 31 7.54 -8.94 4.95
CA LEU A 31 8.99 -8.97 5.15
C LEU A 31 9.34 -9.82 6.35
N GLY A 32 10.07 -10.91 6.13
CA GLY A 32 10.63 -11.77 7.17
C GLY A 32 11.75 -11.09 7.97
N LYS A 33 12.05 -11.66 9.14
CA LYS A 33 12.95 -11.05 10.15
C LYS A 33 14.43 -11.08 9.75
N ILE A 34 14.87 -12.09 9.01
CA ILE A 34 16.30 -12.32 8.79
C ILE A 34 16.74 -11.97 7.38
N ARG A 35 15.99 -12.30 6.31
CA ARG A 35 16.30 -11.85 4.94
C ARG A 35 15.32 -12.25 3.83
N ASP A 36 14.17 -12.84 4.09
CA ASP A 36 13.26 -13.27 3.01
C ASP A 36 11.83 -12.77 3.20
N PHE A 37 10.94 -13.07 2.26
CA PHE A 37 9.52 -12.77 2.36
C PHE A 37 8.85 -13.59 3.47
N LEU A 38 7.73 -13.07 3.98
CA LEU A 38 6.81 -13.82 4.83
C LEU A 38 5.66 -14.33 3.96
N THR A 39 5.62 -15.63 3.69
CA THR A 39 4.71 -16.25 2.70
C THR A 39 3.57 -17.05 3.30
N ASP A 40 3.56 -17.29 4.62
CA ASP A 40 2.53 -18.12 5.27
C ASP A 40 1.45 -17.24 5.93
N LEU A 41 1.08 -16.15 5.25
CA LEU A 41 0.07 -15.19 5.69
C LEU A 41 -1.36 -15.60 5.31
N GLU A 42 -1.49 -16.44 4.28
CA GLU A 42 -2.76 -17.03 3.85
C GLU A 42 -2.69 -18.54 4.10
N PRO A 43 -3.44 -19.08 5.09
CA PRO A 43 -3.36 -20.50 5.46
C PRO A 43 -3.59 -21.48 4.31
N ASP A 44 -4.47 -21.12 3.38
CA ASP A 44 -4.84 -21.95 2.22
C ASP A 44 -3.83 -21.83 1.06
N HIS A 45 -2.84 -20.94 1.17
CA HIS A 45 -1.89 -20.61 0.11
C HIS A 45 -0.45 -20.47 0.64
N PRO A 46 0.12 -21.53 1.24
CA PRO A 46 1.49 -21.51 1.75
C PRO A 46 2.50 -21.20 0.63
N GLY A 47 3.57 -20.50 0.98
CA GLY A 47 4.58 -20.08 0.00
C GLY A 47 4.13 -18.94 -0.93
N LYS A 48 2.90 -18.43 -0.82
CA LYS A 48 2.40 -17.33 -1.66
C LYS A 48 2.16 -16.03 -0.89
N ILE A 49 2.16 -14.92 -1.63
CA ILE A 49 1.87 -13.58 -1.11
C ILE A 49 0.69 -12.99 -1.87
N ASP A 50 -0.37 -12.59 -1.16
CA ASP A 50 -1.42 -11.75 -1.75
C ASP A 50 -0.92 -10.31 -1.92
N LEU A 51 -0.55 -9.95 -3.16
CA LEU A 51 -0.07 -8.61 -3.51
C LEU A 51 -1.12 -7.51 -3.38
N LYS A 52 -2.41 -7.86 -3.41
CA LYS A 52 -3.48 -6.90 -3.19
C LYS A 52 -3.57 -6.57 -1.71
N LYS A 53 -3.65 -7.59 -0.85
CA LYS A 53 -3.86 -7.49 0.60
C LYS A 53 -2.61 -6.99 1.34
N TYR A 54 -1.44 -7.56 1.10
CA TYR A 54 -0.20 -7.25 1.83
C TYR A 54 0.76 -6.33 1.05
N GLY A 55 0.40 -5.96 -0.19
CA GLY A 55 1.16 -5.00 -1.00
C GLY A 55 0.39 -3.72 -1.23
N SER A 56 -0.42 -3.68 -2.28
CA SER A 56 -1.04 -2.44 -2.77
C SER A 56 -1.97 -1.78 -1.74
N ARG A 57 -2.69 -2.56 -0.93
CA ARG A 57 -3.58 -2.04 0.11
C ARG A 57 -2.87 -1.07 1.05
N ILE A 58 -1.65 -1.39 1.48
CA ILE A 58 -0.89 -0.59 2.44
C ILE A 58 -0.73 0.85 1.94
N PHE A 59 -0.27 1.00 0.70
CA PHE A 59 -0.11 2.31 0.07
C PHE A 59 -1.45 3.01 -0.16
N VAL A 60 -2.48 2.26 -0.57
CA VAL A 60 -3.82 2.80 -0.84
C VAL A 60 -4.47 3.35 0.44
N ASP A 61 -4.32 2.65 1.56
CA ASP A 61 -4.88 3.06 2.85
C ASP A 61 -4.16 4.30 3.37
N VAL A 62 -2.82 4.33 3.34
CA VAL A 62 -2.04 5.55 3.64
C VAL A 62 -2.45 6.71 2.74
N ALA A 63 -2.57 6.48 1.42
CA ALA A 63 -2.96 7.49 0.46
C ALA A 63 -4.32 8.12 0.82
N ARG A 64 -5.29 7.31 1.23
CA ARG A 64 -6.61 7.79 1.67
C ARG A 64 -6.51 8.64 2.92
N ILE A 65 -5.75 8.19 3.92
CA ILE A 65 -5.61 8.91 5.20
C ILE A 65 -4.92 10.26 4.98
N TYR A 66 -3.80 10.27 4.26
CA TYR A 66 -3.09 11.51 3.95
C TYR A 66 -3.89 12.45 3.06
N ALA A 67 -4.64 11.94 2.09
CA ALA A 67 -5.51 12.78 1.29
C ALA A 67 -6.63 13.41 2.11
N LEU A 68 -7.20 12.65 3.06
CA LEU A 68 -8.22 13.18 3.93
C LEU A 68 -7.66 14.26 4.88
N ALA A 69 -6.54 13.97 5.53
CA ALA A 69 -5.90 14.90 6.47
C ALA A 69 -5.40 16.18 5.80
N SER A 70 -5.00 16.10 4.52
CA SER A 70 -4.51 17.25 3.76
C SER A 70 -5.58 17.92 2.90
N GLY A 71 -6.82 17.43 2.87
CA GLY A 71 -7.91 17.99 2.05
C GLY A 71 -7.77 17.77 0.53
N VAL A 72 -7.12 16.68 0.11
CA VAL A 72 -6.99 16.27 -1.30
C VAL A 72 -8.21 15.43 -1.70
N HIS A 73 -8.88 15.81 -2.80
CA HIS A 73 -10.15 15.19 -3.21
C HIS A 73 -10.01 14.08 -4.27
N ASN A 74 -8.80 13.81 -4.75
CA ASN A 74 -8.55 12.82 -5.81
C ASN A 74 -8.93 11.38 -5.39
N THR A 75 -9.37 10.58 -6.36
CA THR A 75 -9.74 9.16 -6.17
C THR A 75 -8.60 8.19 -6.45
N ASN A 76 -7.62 8.59 -7.25
CA ASN A 76 -6.48 7.78 -7.61
C ASN A 76 -5.42 7.83 -6.49
N SER A 77 -4.90 6.67 -6.07
CA SER A 77 -3.93 6.60 -4.95
C SER A 77 -2.59 7.26 -5.24
N ILE A 78 -2.09 7.17 -6.47
CA ILE A 78 -0.86 7.86 -6.90
C ILE A 78 -1.04 9.37 -6.79
N GLN A 79 -2.16 9.89 -7.29
CA GLN A 79 -2.47 11.32 -7.21
C GLN A 79 -2.68 11.78 -5.75
N ARG A 80 -3.37 10.96 -4.93
CA ARG A 80 -3.51 11.22 -3.50
C ARG A 80 -2.15 11.35 -2.81
N LEU A 81 -1.26 10.38 -2.98
CA LEU A 81 0.07 10.38 -2.38
C LEU A 81 0.90 11.59 -2.84
N ARG A 82 0.94 11.85 -4.15
CA ARG A 82 1.71 12.97 -4.73
C ARG A 82 1.26 14.33 -4.19
N LEU A 83 -0.06 14.59 -4.17
CA LEU A 83 -0.60 15.87 -3.73
C LEU A 83 -0.56 16.03 -2.20
N SER A 84 -0.82 14.95 -1.45
CA SER A 84 -0.77 15.01 0.01
C SER A 84 0.66 15.20 0.51
N ALA A 85 1.66 14.59 -0.15
CA ALA A 85 3.06 14.75 0.19
C ALA A 85 3.53 16.20 0.16
N GLN A 86 3.09 16.98 -0.83
CA GLN A 86 3.39 18.41 -0.90
C GLN A 86 2.81 19.17 0.29
N ARG A 87 1.59 18.84 0.72
CA ARG A 87 0.91 19.49 1.86
C ARG A 87 1.45 19.04 3.22
N LEU A 88 2.00 17.84 3.31
CA LEU A 88 2.55 17.23 4.53
C LEU A 88 4.08 17.39 4.65
N ASN A 89 4.70 18.19 3.76
CA ASN A 89 6.16 18.39 3.70
C ASN A 89 6.95 17.07 3.65
N ILE A 90 6.44 16.07 2.93
CA ILE A 90 7.18 14.85 2.60
C ILE A 90 8.18 15.19 1.49
N ARG A 91 9.45 14.78 1.64
CA ARG A 91 10.46 15.05 0.63
C ARG A 91 10.13 14.38 -0.71
N GLY A 92 10.53 15.01 -1.81
CA GLY A 92 10.25 14.53 -3.16
C GLY A 92 10.83 13.14 -3.47
N ASP A 93 12.05 12.88 -3.02
CA ASP A 93 12.72 11.57 -3.15
C ASP A 93 11.98 10.47 -2.38
N GLU A 94 11.55 10.78 -1.15
CA GLU A 94 10.80 9.85 -0.31
C GLU A 94 9.45 9.47 -0.93
N ILE A 95 8.67 10.45 -1.41
CA ILE A 95 7.39 10.14 -2.02
C ILE A 95 7.55 9.43 -3.36
N ASN A 96 8.55 9.78 -4.17
CA ASN A 96 8.78 9.10 -5.46
C ASN A 96 9.10 7.62 -5.24
N ALA A 97 9.94 7.27 -4.25
CA ALA A 97 10.21 5.88 -3.90
C ALA A 97 8.94 5.10 -3.48
N VAL A 98 8.03 5.74 -2.75
CA VAL A 98 6.72 5.16 -2.39
C VAL A 98 5.84 4.94 -3.63
N LEU A 99 5.82 5.91 -4.54
CA LEU A 99 5.03 5.82 -5.78
C LEU A 99 5.57 4.71 -6.70
N ASP A 100 6.90 4.60 -6.83
CA ASP A 100 7.55 3.57 -7.64
C ASP A 100 7.27 2.17 -7.08
N ALA A 101 7.34 2.01 -5.74
CA ALA A 101 6.98 0.78 -5.06
C ALA A 101 5.51 0.36 -5.31
N LEU A 102 4.56 1.30 -5.20
CA LEU A 102 3.15 1.04 -5.48
C LEU A 102 2.92 0.72 -6.96
N ASN A 103 3.60 1.40 -7.88
CA ASN A 103 3.51 1.12 -9.31
C ASN A 103 4.04 -0.28 -9.64
N PHE A 104 5.19 -0.66 -9.08
CA PHE A 104 5.77 -1.98 -9.28
C PHE A 104 4.86 -3.10 -8.79
N ILE A 105 4.31 -3.00 -7.57
CA ILE A 105 3.37 -4.01 -7.04
C ILE A 105 2.11 -4.12 -7.91
N GLN A 106 1.61 -2.99 -8.44
CA GLN A 106 0.46 -3.02 -9.35
C GLN A 106 0.81 -3.65 -10.70
N LEU A 107 1.98 -3.36 -11.25
CA LEU A 107 2.46 -3.95 -12.50
C LEU A 107 2.61 -5.47 -12.35
N LEU A 108 3.30 -5.92 -11.31
CA LEU A 108 3.52 -7.34 -11.05
C LEU A 108 2.19 -8.10 -10.88
N ARG A 109 1.24 -7.51 -10.15
CA ARG A 109 -0.10 -8.08 -9.97
C ARG A 109 -0.89 -8.17 -11.27
N LEU A 110 -0.79 -7.15 -12.13
CA LEU A 110 -1.45 -7.15 -13.44
C LEU A 110 -0.84 -8.21 -14.38
N GLN A 111 0.49 -8.32 -14.41
CA GLN A 111 1.19 -9.34 -15.18
C GLN A 111 0.80 -10.75 -14.73
N HIS A 112 0.77 -10.99 -13.42
CA HIS A 112 0.34 -12.26 -12.83
C HIS A 112 -1.09 -12.62 -13.25
N GLN A 113 -2.03 -11.67 -13.13
CA GLN A 113 -3.43 -11.88 -13.54
C GLN A 113 -3.59 -12.16 -15.03
N TYR A 114 -2.74 -11.58 -15.87
CA TYR A 114 -2.76 -11.81 -17.30
C TYR A 114 -2.18 -13.19 -17.68
N LEU A 115 -1.12 -13.62 -16.99
CA LEU A 115 -0.43 -14.89 -17.28
C LEU A 115 -1.17 -16.12 -16.75
N GLU A 116 -1.83 -16.01 -15.59
CA GLU A 116 -2.55 -17.13 -14.96
C GLU A 116 -4.07 -17.11 -15.25
N GLY A 117 -4.57 -16.03 -15.86
CA GLY A 117 -6.01 -15.86 -16.12
C GLY A 117 -6.48 -16.56 -17.40
N GLU A 118 -7.63 -17.22 -17.33
CA GLU A 118 -8.42 -17.53 -18.54
C GLU A 118 -9.04 -16.25 -19.10
N PRO A 119 -9.18 -16.12 -20.43
CA PRO A 119 -9.91 -15.01 -21.04
C PRO A 119 -11.31 -14.87 -20.41
N GLY A 120 -11.58 -13.73 -19.77
CA GLY A 120 -12.87 -13.43 -19.13
C GLY A 120 -12.97 -13.76 -17.63
N LYS A 121 -11.93 -14.32 -17.00
CA LYS A 121 -11.84 -14.47 -15.54
C LYS A 121 -10.77 -13.57 -14.96
N GLN A 122 -11.05 -12.94 -13.83
CA GLN A 122 -10.03 -12.21 -13.08
C GLN A 122 -9.08 -13.23 -12.43
N GLY A 123 -7.79 -13.21 -12.81
CA GLY A 123 -6.76 -13.99 -12.12
C GLY A 123 -6.65 -13.62 -10.63
N ASP A 124 -5.97 -14.45 -9.85
CA ASP A 124 -5.80 -14.20 -8.41
C ASP A 124 -4.80 -13.04 -8.12
N ASN A 125 -4.51 -12.78 -6.84
CA ASN A 125 -3.51 -11.79 -6.43
C ASN A 125 -2.28 -12.46 -5.77
N LEU A 126 -2.17 -13.78 -5.87
CA LEU A 126 -1.27 -14.62 -5.09
C LEU A 126 -0.02 -14.98 -5.89
N ILE A 127 1.11 -14.36 -5.55
CA ILE A 127 2.38 -14.68 -6.20
C ILE A 127 3.21 -15.64 -5.36
N ASP A 128 4.00 -16.49 -6.02
CA ASP A 128 5.09 -17.21 -5.40
C ASP A 128 6.39 -16.41 -5.63
N PRO A 129 6.98 -15.79 -4.60
CA PRO A 129 8.16 -14.94 -4.76
C PRO A 129 9.41 -15.71 -5.21
N ASP A 130 9.44 -17.04 -5.07
CA ASP A 130 10.57 -17.88 -5.51
C ASP A 130 10.49 -18.24 -7.00
N LYS A 131 9.33 -18.01 -7.63
CA LYS A 131 9.17 -18.11 -9.09
C LYS A 131 9.49 -16.81 -9.83
N LEU A 132 9.72 -15.71 -9.12
CA LEU A 132 10.14 -14.46 -9.72
C LEU A 132 11.61 -14.54 -10.16
N ASN A 133 11.95 -13.85 -11.24
CA ASN A 133 13.36 -13.61 -11.55
C ASN A 133 14.03 -12.78 -10.45
N GLU A 134 15.35 -12.86 -10.36
CA GLU A 134 16.12 -12.25 -9.27
C GLU A 134 15.91 -10.72 -9.16
N LEU A 135 15.78 -10.03 -10.30
CA LEU A 135 15.58 -8.59 -10.33
C LEU A 135 14.22 -8.22 -9.74
N ASP A 136 13.14 -8.82 -10.23
CA ASP A 136 11.79 -8.57 -9.75
C ASP A 136 11.63 -8.94 -8.28
N ARG A 137 12.26 -10.05 -7.85
CA ARG A 137 12.30 -10.46 -6.43
C ARG A 137 12.96 -9.37 -5.56
N ARG A 138 14.08 -8.80 -6.02
CA ARG A 138 14.76 -7.68 -5.32
C ARG A 138 13.90 -6.42 -5.30
N ILE A 139 13.30 -6.02 -6.43
CA ILE A 139 12.45 -4.82 -6.52
C ILE A 139 11.19 -4.98 -5.67
N LEU A 140 10.56 -6.15 -5.64
CA LEU A 140 9.42 -6.45 -4.79
C LEU A 140 9.76 -6.26 -3.32
N LYS A 141 10.92 -6.77 -2.91
CA LYS A 141 11.40 -6.64 -1.54
C LYS A 141 11.68 -5.18 -1.18
N GLU A 142 12.30 -4.40 -2.06
CA GLU A 142 12.47 -2.96 -1.84
C GLU A 142 11.12 -2.23 -1.78
N SER A 143 10.16 -2.64 -2.60
CA SER A 143 8.81 -2.07 -2.59
C SER A 143 8.12 -2.30 -1.24
N PHE A 144 8.24 -3.49 -0.66
CA PHE A 144 7.75 -3.76 0.69
C PHE A 144 8.51 -2.98 1.78
N ARG A 145 9.80 -2.69 1.60
CA ARG A 145 10.52 -1.79 2.52
C ARG A 145 9.96 -0.36 2.45
N GLN A 146 9.60 0.13 1.26
CA GLN A 146 8.92 1.43 1.14
C GLN A 146 7.53 1.41 1.78
N ALA A 147 6.79 0.29 1.66
CA ALA A 147 5.51 0.11 2.35
C ALA A 147 5.68 0.22 3.89
N ARG A 148 6.69 -0.47 4.45
CA ARG A 148 7.01 -0.40 5.89
C ARG A 148 7.43 1.01 6.32
N LYS A 149 8.24 1.69 5.50
CA LYS A 149 8.69 3.06 5.77
C LYS A 149 7.51 4.02 5.87
N ILE A 150 6.58 3.98 4.90
CA ILE A 150 5.44 4.89 4.93
C ILE A 150 4.43 4.53 6.03
N GLN A 151 4.28 3.26 6.40
CA GLN A 151 3.51 2.87 7.59
C GLN A 151 4.15 3.35 8.89
N THR A 152 5.47 3.32 9.00
CA THR A 152 6.18 3.85 10.17
C THR A 152 5.92 5.34 10.31
N ARG A 153 5.95 6.08 9.20
CA ARG A 153 5.56 7.50 9.18
C ARG A 153 4.11 7.69 9.63
N LEU A 154 3.17 6.93 9.06
CA LEU A 154 1.76 6.96 9.45
C LEU A 154 1.58 6.69 10.96
N LYS A 155 2.30 5.71 11.51
CA LYS A 155 2.28 5.37 12.93
C LYS A 155 2.71 6.56 13.81
N LEU A 156 3.78 7.26 13.41
CA LEU A 156 4.26 8.46 14.10
C LEU A 156 3.29 9.63 13.99
N ASP A 157 2.78 9.92 12.78
CA ASP A 157 1.88 11.04 12.51
C ASP A 157 0.58 10.95 13.34
N TYR A 158 0.10 9.73 13.61
CA TYR A 158 -1.17 9.50 14.32
C TYR A 158 -1.03 8.92 15.72
N GLN A 159 0.20 8.67 16.20
CA GLN A 159 0.51 8.10 17.51
C GLN A 159 -0.26 6.80 17.79
N VAL A 160 -0.26 5.89 16.82
CA VAL A 160 -0.82 4.55 17.00
C VAL A 160 0.25 3.69 17.67
N ASN A 161 -0.09 2.99 18.75
CA ASN A 161 0.82 2.09 19.48
C ASN A 161 0.78 0.69 18.88
#